data_AF-A0A524LPG8-F1
#
_entry.id   AF-A0A524LPG8-F1
#
_cell.length_a   1.000
_cell.length_b   1.000
_cell.length_c   1.000
_cell.angle_alpha   90.00
_cell.angle_beta   90.00
_cell.angle_gamma   90.00
#
_symmetry.space_group_name_H-M   'P 1'
#
loop_
_entity.id
_entity.type
_entity.pdbx_description
1 polymer ?
#
loop_
_entity_poly.entity_id
_entity_poly.type
_entity_poly.pdbx_seq_one_letter_code
_entity_poly.pdbx_strand_id
1 'polypeptide(L)'
;DVAVIPGADYSNQETPFYSSREADTLGQYGGIAVWTGGTQTTPINYAGLRATDVSSDLAWLWWTPYGITCDREGILYACGTDTTRRWVKSYSIFGNFAVEKDELPSLNSTSSPDQDGAPMEAPTDIALSPDEQWAYVIDMDAQRAFVFHNGPVSVDHSDLTPVNDYMLLANYPNPFNPETVISYQIPVAGHVEVSVYNIVGEKVATLVNTIQTAGHHEIRFTAQDLSSGIYFYVMRSQNFSAIRKMTLIK
;
A
#
# COMPACT_ATOMS: atom_id res chain seq x y z
N ASP A 1 9.87 -20.61 7.11
CA ASP A 1 8.47 -20.24 7.34
C ASP A 1 7.60 -20.71 6.17
N VAL A 2 6.31 -20.93 6.43
CA VAL A 2 5.33 -21.39 5.45
C VAL A 2 4.09 -20.51 5.58
N ALA A 3 3.72 -19.83 4.49
CA ALA A 3 2.53 -18.99 4.43
C ALA A 3 1.44 -19.66 3.59
N VAL A 4 0.25 -19.79 4.17
CA VAL A 4 -0.97 -20.25 3.50
C VAL A 4 -1.97 -19.10 3.46
N ILE A 5 -2.82 -19.07 2.42
CA ILE A 5 -3.90 -18.10 2.28
C ILE A 5 -5.03 -18.55 3.23
N PRO A 6 -5.36 -17.77 4.27
CA PRO A 6 -6.39 -18.17 5.22
C PRO A 6 -7.75 -18.34 4.55
N GLY A 7 -8.37 -19.50 4.75
CA GLY A 7 -9.69 -19.81 4.19
C GLY A 7 -9.72 -20.22 2.72
N ALA A 8 -8.56 -20.32 2.05
CA ALA A 8 -8.48 -20.79 0.67
C ALA A 8 -8.78 -22.30 0.54
N ASP A 9 -9.22 -22.71 -0.65
CA ASP A 9 -9.51 -24.11 -0.97
C ASP A 9 -8.25 -24.83 -1.46
N TYR A 10 -7.63 -25.62 -0.58
CA TYR A 10 -6.45 -26.44 -0.89
C TYR A 10 -6.77 -27.81 -1.52
N SER A 11 -8.03 -28.04 -1.92
CA SER A 11 -8.39 -29.12 -2.85
C SER A 11 -8.19 -28.70 -4.31
N ASN A 12 -8.14 -27.39 -4.58
CA ASN A 12 -7.80 -26.83 -5.89
C ASN A 12 -6.27 -26.79 -6.08
N GLN A 13 -5.79 -27.39 -7.18
CA GLN A 13 -4.37 -27.46 -7.52
C GLN A 13 -3.76 -26.10 -7.91
N GLU A 14 -4.60 -25.13 -8.28
CA GLU A 14 -4.17 -23.76 -8.59
C GLU A 14 -3.97 -22.90 -7.33
N THR A 15 -4.49 -23.32 -6.16
CA THR A 15 -4.35 -22.56 -4.91
C THR A 15 -2.91 -22.60 -4.42
N PRO A 16 -2.21 -21.45 -4.33
CA PRO A 16 -0.83 -21.44 -3.93
C PRO A 16 -0.67 -21.52 -2.40
N PHE A 17 0.49 -22.02 -1.97
CA PHE A 17 1.09 -21.66 -0.69
C PHE A 17 2.56 -21.31 -0.91
N TYR A 18 3.16 -20.70 0.10
CA TYR A 18 4.51 -20.15 -0.01
C TYR A 18 5.41 -20.75 1.05
N SER A 19 6.69 -20.96 0.72
CA SER A 19 7.72 -21.25 1.71
C SER A 19 8.90 -20.32 1.54
N SER A 20 9.49 -19.94 2.66
CA SER A 20 10.66 -19.07 2.74
C SER A 20 11.98 -19.80 2.38
N ARG A 21 11.88 -20.98 1.74
CA ARG A 21 12.95 -21.92 1.38
C ARG A 21 12.51 -22.75 0.17
N GLU A 22 13.46 -23.52 -0.37
CA GLU A 22 13.23 -24.51 -1.45
C GLU A 22 12.76 -23.86 -2.76
N ALA A 23 13.19 -22.61 -2.99
CA ALA A 23 12.83 -21.85 -4.19
C ALA A 23 13.53 -22.35 -5.46
N ASP A 24 14.57 -23.18 -5.34
CA ASP A 24 15.33 -23.70 -6.48
C ASP A 24 15.75 -25.16 -6.27
N THR A 25 15.54 -26.00 -7.30
CA THR A 25 16.05 -27.38 -7.38
C THR A 25 17.58 -27.47 -7.51
N LEU A 26 18.27 -26.37 -7.81
CA LEU A 26 19.72 -26.29 -8.03
C LEU A 26 20.53 -25.93 -6.77
N GLY A 27 19.91 -25.91 -5.59
CA GLY A 27 20.62 -25.79 -4.31
C GLY A 27 20.95 -24.35 -3.88
N GLN A 28 20.20 -23.34 -4.35
CA GLN A 28 20.20 -22.03 -3.69
C GLN A 28 19.34 -22.09 -2.43
N TYR A 29 19.94 -21.77 -1.29
CA TYR A 29 19.38 -22.04 0.05
C TYR A 29 18.38 -20.98 0.55
N GLY A 30 18.08 -19.93 -0.24
CA GLY A 30 17.24 -18.80 0.16
C GLY A 30 16.24 -18.37 -0.92
N GLY A 31 15.31 -17.51 -0.49
CA GLY A 31 14.23 -16.95 -1.31
C GLY A 31 12.89 -17.63 -1.08
N ILE A 32 11.86 -17.11 -1.74
CA ILE A 32 10.49 -17.60 -1.59
C ILE A 32 10.15 -18.57 -2.72
N ALA A 33 9.60 -19.73 -2.36
CA ALA A 33 9.00 -20.68 -3.29
C ALA A 33 7.48 -20.50 -3.32
N VAL A 34 6.91 -20.54 -4.52
CA VAL A 34 5.46 -20.63 -4.76
C VAL A 34 5.13 -22.07 -5.12
N TRP A 35 4.23 -22.70 -4.38
CA TRP A 35 3.86 -24.11 -4.56
C TRP A 35 2.45 -24.24 -5.11
N THR A 36 2.30 -24.91 -6.25
CA THR A 36 1.02 -25.26 -6.88
C THR A 36 1.08 -26.68 -7.48
N GLY A 37 -0.03 -27.17 -8.03
CA GLY A 37 -0.12 -28.49 -8.68
C GLY A 37 -0.46 -29.66 -7.75
N GLY A 38 -0.31 -29.48 -6.44
CA GLY A 38 -0.70 -30.45 -5.42
C GLY A 38 -2.02 -30.11 -4.72
N THR A 39 -2.42 -30.97 -3.80
CA THR A 39 -3.56 -30.71 -2.91
C THR A 39 -3.21 -31.17 -1.49
N GLN A 40 -4.03 -30.78 -0.51
CA GLN A 40 -3.87 -31.24 0.88
C GLN A 40 -3.86 -32.77 1.05
N THR A 41 -4.52 -33.52 0.14
CA THR A 41 -4.57 -34.99 0.17
C THR A 41 -3.53 -35.65 -0.73
N THR A 42 -2.97 -34.90 -1.69
CA THR A 42 -1.96 -35.39 -2.63
C THR A 42 -0.78 -34.41 -2.68
N PRO A 43 -0.05 -34.24 -1.57
CA PRO A 43 0.97 -33.20 -1.46
C PRO A 43 2.22 -33.47 -2.31
N ILE A 44 2.48 -34.72 -2.70
CA ILE A 44 3.62 -35.10 -3.54
C ILE A 44 3.60 -34.43 -4.94
N ASN A 45 2.44 -33.95 -5.37
CA ASN A 45 2.28 -33.29 -6.67
C ASN A 45 2.61 -31.79 -6.63
N TYR A 46 2.86 -31.20 -5.45
CA TYR A 46 3.25 -29.81 -5.38
C TYR A 46 4.61 -29.59 -6.07
N ALA A 47 4.65 -28.62 -6.98
CA ALA A 47 5.84 -28.17 -7.66
C ALA A 47 6.15 -26.73 -7.21
N GLY A 48 7.37 -26.52 -6.73
CA GLY A 48 7.85 -25.22 -6.27
C GLY A 48 8.46 -24.43 -7.43
N LEU A 49 8.08 -23.16 -7.56
CA LEU A 49 8.73 -22.21 -8.45
C LEU A 49 9.28 -21.04 -7.63
N ARG A 50 10.48 -20.58 -7.96
CA ARG A 50 11.08 -19.39 -7.34
C ARG A 50 10.23 -18.16 -7.61
N ALA A 51 9.79 -17.48 -6.55
CA ALA A 51 9.26 -16.13 -6.66
C ALA A 51 10.35 -15.18 -7.15
N THR A 52 10.03 -14.34 -8.13
CA THR A 52 10.91 -13.30 -8.66
C THR A 52 10.24 -11.95 -8.60
N ASP A 53 11.02 -10.92 -8.30
CA ASP A 53 10.56 -9.53 -8.26
C ASP A 53 11.59 -8.63 -8.96
N VAL A 54 11.19 -7.42 -9.34
CA VAL A 54 12.04 -6.48 -10.08
C VAL A 54 13.22 -6.01 -9.22
N SER A 55 12.99 -5.81 -7.92
CA SER A 55 13.98 -5.28 -6.97
C SER A 55 14.92 -6.36 -6.42
N SER A 56 14.67 -7.64 -6.74
CA SER A 56 15.36 -8.79 -6.15
C SER A 56 15.31 -8.78 -4.61
N ASP A 57 14.21 -8.29 -4.03
CA ASP A 57 13.96 -8.34 -2.59
C ASP A 57 13.70 -9.79 -2.15
N LEU A 58 12.95 -10.57 -2.95
CA LEU A 58 12.61 -11.96 -2.63
C LEU A 58 13.72 -12.96 -2.98
N ALA A 59 14.83 -12.47 -3.52
CA ALA A 59 15.98 -13.25 -3.95
C ALA A 59 17.02 -13.39 -2.83
N TRP A 60 16.65 -13.94 -1.68
CA TRP A 60 17.55 -14.01 -0.54
C TRP A 60 18.77 -14.91 -0.84
N LEU A 61 19.95 -14.34 -0.57
CA LEU A 61 21.23 -14.99 -0.87
C LEU A 61 21.77 -15.79 0.32
N TRP A 62 21.14 -15.68 1.49
CA TRP A 62 21.60 -16.27 2.75
C TRP A 62 20.84 -17.56 3.06
N TRP A 63 21.48 -18.45 3.80
CA TRP A 63 20.92 -19.74 4.22
C TRP A 63 19.85 -19.62 5.33
N THR A 64 19.82 -18.47 6.02
CA THR A 64 18.84 -18.17 7.04
C THR A 64 17.62 -17.54 6.36
N PRO A 65 16.45 -18.21 6.37
CA PRO A 65 15.24 -17.66 5.79
C PRO A 65 14.67 -16.54 6.66
N TYR A 66 13.95 -15.62 6.03
CA TYR A 66 13.14 -14.62 6.71
C TYR A 66 11.68 -15.08 6.81
N GLY A 67 10.94 -14.49 7.74
CA GLY A 67 9.52 -14.76 7.93
C GLY A 67 8.66 -14.31 6.75
N ILE A 68 7.59 -15.06 6.52
CA ILE A 68 6.60 -14.76 5.49
C ILE A 68 5.20 -15.07 6.04
N THR A 69 4.24 -14.24 5.68
CA THR A 69 2.83 -14.51 6.00
C THR A 69 1.96 -14.09 4.82
N CYS A 70 0.72 -14.56 4.78
CA CYS A 70 -0.21 -14.23 3.72
C CYS A 70 -1.55 -13.83 4.33
N ASP A 71 -2.20 -12.81 3.76
CA ASP A 71 -3.57 -12.45 4.13
C ASP A 71 -4.62 -13.28 3.37
N ARG A 72 -5.90 -13.09 3.71
CA ARG A 72 -7.04 -13.75 3.06
C ARG A 72 -7.22 -13.38 1.59
N GLU A 73 -6.68 -12.25 1.14
CA GLU A 73 -6.72 -11.83 -0.27
C GLU A 73 -5.58 -12.46 -1.09
N GLY A 74 -4.64 -13.15 -0.44
CA GLY A 74 -3.48 -13.76 -1.09
C GLY A 74 -2.31 -12.80 -1.27
N ILE A 75 -2.29 -11.66 -0.57
CA ILE A 75 -1.13 -10.78 -0.52
C ILE A 75 -0.08 -11.40 0.38
N LEU A 76 1.11 -11.60 -0.18
CA LEU A 76 2.25 -12.16 0.51
C LEU A 76 3.04 -11.05 1.19
N TYR A 77 3.20 -11.14 2.51
CA TYR A 77 4.10 -10.32 3.28
C TYR A 77 5.41 -11.06 3.50
N ALA A 78 6.51 -10.37 3.31
CA ALA A 78 7.84 -10.90 3.54
C ALA A 78 8.69 -9.84 4.25
N CYS A 79 9.60 -10.28 5.09
CA CYS A 79 10.66 -9.43 5.62
C CYS A 79 12.01 -9.84 5.06
N GLY A 80 12.98 -8.95 5.19
CA GLY A 80 14.35 -9.25 4.80
C GLY A 80 15.33 -8.20 5.27
N THR A 81 16.55 -8.67 5.50
CA THR A 81 17.72 -7.83 5.77
C THR A 81 18.88 -8.28 4.89
N ASP A 82 19.57 -7.35 4.25
CA ASP A 82 20.87 -7.61 3.63
C ASP A 82 21.86 -6.50 3.98
N THR A 83 23.03 -6.52 3.35
CA THR A 83 24.10 -5.55 3.64
C THR A 83 23.68 -4.09 3.43
N THR A 84 22.66 -3.85 2.61
CA THR A 84 22.20 -2.51 2.25
C THR A 84 20.75 -2.24 2.59
N ARG A 85 19.89 -3.26 2.60
CA ARG A 85 18.44 -3.11 2.72
C ARG A 85 17.94 -3.75 4.01
N ARG A 86 16.90 -3.18 4.58
CA ARG A 86 16.08 -3.80 5.63
C ARG A 86 14.64 -3.38 5.40
N TRP A 87 13.75 -4.36 5.31
CA TRP A 87 12.43 -4.12 4.75
C TRP A 87 11.43 -5.15 5.27
N VAL A 88 10.17 -4.71 5.26
CA VAL A 88 9.01 -5.58 5.41
C VAL A 88 8.00 -5.11 4.39
N LYS A 89 7.73 -5.95 3.38
CA LYS A 89 6.99 -5.57 2.19
C LYS A 89 5.89 -6.57 1.89
N SER A 90 4.89 -6.10 1.16
CA SER A 90 3.76 -6.89 0.68
C SER A 90 3.79 -7.02 -0.84
N TYR A 91 3.32 -8.15 -1.36
CA TYR A 91 3.40 -8.50 -2.77
C TYR A 91 2.14 -9.20 -3.26
N SER A 92 1.66 -8.83 -4.45
CA SER A 92 0.76 -9.68 -5.23
C SER A 92 1.57 -10.65 -6.08
N ILE A 93 1.20 -11.92 -6.08
CA ILE A 93 1.91 -12.97 -6.82
C ILE A 93 1.10 -13.40 -8.06
N PHE A 94 1.73 -13.31 -9.23
CA PHE A 94 1.18 -13.76 -10.51
C PHE A 94 2.02 -14.90 -11.07
N GLY A 95 1.55 -16.14 -10.88
CA GLY A 95 2.38 -17.32 -11.13
C GLY A 95 3.55 -17.35 -10.15
N ASN A 96 4.76 -17.05 -10.64
CA ASN A 96 5.95 -16.90 -9.81
C ASN A 96 6.52 -15.47 -9.84
N PHE A 97 5.85 -14.50 -10.45
CA PHE A 97 6.27 -13.11 -10.48
C PHE A 97 5.56 -12.30 -9.40
N ALA A 98 6.32 -11.64 -8.54
CA ALA A 98 5.86 -10.82 -7.44
C ALA A 98 5.88 -9.34 -7.80
N VAL A 99 4.75 -8.66 -7.57
CA VAL A 99 4.59 -7.22 -7.73
C VAL A 99 4.46 -6.61 -6.33
N GLU A 100 5.41 -5.76 -5.96
CA GLU A 100 5.37 -5.01 -4.69
C GLU A 100 4.08 -4.18 -4.61
N LYS A 101 3.43 -4.24 -3.46
CA LYS A 101 2.19 -3.52 -3.15
C LYS A 101 2.43 -2.37 -2.20
N ASP A 102 3.15 -2.65 -1.11
CA ASP A 102 3.43 -1.69 -0.06
C ASP A 102 4.64 -2.12 0.78
N GLU A 103 5.20 -1.18 1.52
CA GLU A 103 6.26 -1.38 2.51
C GLU A 103 5.81 -0.85 3.88
N LEU A 104 5.99 -1.64 4.94
CA LEU A 104 5.66 -1.18 6.28
C LEU A 104 6.54 0.03 6.67
N PRO A 105 5.97 1.07 7.31
CA PRO A 105 6.68 2.28 7.71
C PRO A 105 7.97 1.99 8.47
N SER A 106 9.10 2.43 7.93
CA SER A 106 10.42 2.13 8.48
C SER A 106 11.34 3.35 8.39
N LEU A 107 11.89 3.75 9.54
CA LEU A 107 12.90 4.81 9.62
C LEU A 107 14.14 4.48 8.79
N ASN A 108 14.46 3.19 8.73
CA ASN A 108 15.67 2.71 8.13
C ASN A 108 15.45 2.01 6.78
N SER A 109 14.27 2.16 6.17
CA SER A 109 14.05 1.67 4.81
C SER A 109 14.98 2.37 3.83
N THR A 110 15.51 1.59 2.89
CA THR A 110 16.32 2.13 1.79
C THR A 110 15.49 2.52 0.57
N SER A 111 14.29 1.95 0.43
CA SER A 111 13.38 2.24 -0.69
C SER A 111 12.43 3.38 -0.37
N SER A 112 11.89 3.40 0.85
CA SER A 112 10.88 4.36 1.28
C SER A 112 11.04 4.70 2.77
N PRO A 113 12.08 5.49 3.14
CA PRO A 113 12.32 5.87 4.53
C PRO A 113 11.20 6.77 5.07
N ASP A 114 10.68 6.44 6.24
CA ASP A 114 9.69 7.21 6.98
C ASP A 114 10.28 7.71 8.30
N GLN A 115 10.32 9.03 8.52
CA GLN A 115 10.91 9.63 9.73
C GLN A 115 10.20 9.20 11.02
N ASP A 116 8.92 8.85 10.95
CA ASP A 116 8.11 8.36 12.06
C ASP A 116 7.97 6.82 12.04
N GLY A 117 8.59 6.17 11.05
CA GLY A 117 8.55 4.72 10.86
C GLY A 117 9.33 3.94 11.93
N ALA A 118 9.09 2.64 11.97
CA ALA A 118 9.79 1.76 12.91
C ALA A 118 11.30 1.78 12.65
N PRO A 119 12.16 1.98 13.66
CA PRO A 119 13.62 1.91 13.54
C PRO A 119 14.09 0.45 13.47
N MET A 120 13.62 -0.28 12.46
CA MET A 120 13.99 -1.67 12.24
C MET A 120 15.48 -1.77 11.91
N GLU A 121 16.18 -2.73 12.50
CA GLU A 121 17.61 -3.01 12.30
C GLU A 121 17.80 -4.32 11.52
N ALA A 122 17.14 -5.39 11.95
CA ALA A 122 17.10 -6.67 11.27
C ALA A 122 15.71 -7.34 11.41
N PRO A 123 14.70 -6.91 10.64
CA PRO A 123 13.42 -7.60 10.61
C PRO A 123 13.61 -9.03 10.12
N THR A 124 13.18 -9.97 10.95
CA THR A 124 13.45 -11.42 10.81
C THR A 124 12.20 -12.25 10.64
N ASP A 125 11.09 -11.81 11.22
CA ASP A 125 9.82 -12.52 11.13
C ASP A 125 8.65 -11.54 11.02
N ILE A 126 7.54 -11.98 10.42
CA ILE A 126 6.29 -11.20 10.31
C ILE A 126 5.07 -12.11 10.46
N ALA A 127 4.09 -11.66 11.24
CA ALA A 127 2.78 -12.30 11.35
C ALA A 127 1.65 -11.28 11.31
N LEU A 128 0.48 -11.67 10.80
CA LEU A 128 -0.74 -10.88 10.86
C LEU A 128 -1.65 -11.34 12.00
N SER A 129 -2.43 -10.42 12.59
CA SER A 129 -3.52 -10.80 13.48
C SER A 129 -4.61 -11.57 12.72
N PRO A 130 -5.44 -12.38 13.40
CA PRO A 130 -6.50 -13.14 12.73
C PRO A 130 -7.52 -12.30 11.96
N ASP A 131 -7.72 -11.04 12.36
CA ASP A 131 -8.57 -10.04 11.70
C ASP A 131 -7.82 -9.16 10.69
N GLU A 132 -6.52 -9.42 10.49
CA GLU A 132 -5.63 -8.73 9.55
C GLU A 132 -5.51 -7.22 9.78
N GLN A 133 -5.96 -6.73 10.94
CA GLN A 133 -5.85 -5.34 11.35
C GLN A 133 -4.50 -4.99 11.96
N TRP A 134 -3.66 -5.98 12.26
CA TRP A 134 -2.34 -5.76 12.84
C TRP A 134 -1.29 -6.64 12.17
N ALA A 135 -0.12 -6.07 11.92
CA ALA A 135 1.09 -6.81 11.57
C ALA A 135 2.11 -6.70 12.71
N TYR A 136 2.69 -7.84 13.08
CA TYR A 136 3.72 -7.96 14.11
C TYR A 136 5.03 -8.33 13.42
N VAL A 137 6.05 -7.50 13.58
CA VAL A 137 7.37 -7.74 13.01
C VAL A 137 8.35 -8.00 14.14
N ILE A 138 9.05 -9.13 14.08
CA ILE A 138 10.11 -9.46 15.04
C ILE A 138 11.45 -9.01 14.47
N ASP A 139 12.15 -8.19 15.25
CA ASP A 139 13.49 -7.72 14.93
C ASP A 139 14.47 -8.26 15.98
N MET A 140 15.33 -9.19 15.55
CA MET A 140 16.25 -9.87 16.46
C MET A 140 17.42 -8.99 16.89
N ASP A 141 17.93 -8.12 16.01
CA ASP A 141 19.08 -7.27 16.34
C ASP A 141 18.63 -6.11 17.25
N ALA A 142 17.47 -5.51 16.96
CA ALA A 142 16.87 -4.50 17.83
C ALA A 142 16.30 -5.08 19.14
N GLN A 143 16.16 -6.41 19.23
CA GLN A 143 15.56 -7.15 20.35
C GLN A 143 14.14 -6.68 20.68
N ARG A 144 13.33 -6.38 19.66
CA ARG A 144 12.01 -5.77 19.79
C ARG A 144 11.02 -6.38 18.80
N ALA A 145 9.74 -6.29 19.16
CA ALA A 145 8.65 -6.49 18.23
C ALA A 145 8.06 -5.13 17.87
N PHE A 146 7.89 -4.88 16.57
CA PHE A 146 7.16 -3.72 16.05
C PHE A 146 5.74 -4.15 15.70
N VAL A 147 4.78 -3.27 15.96
CA VAL A 147 3.36 -3.53 15.74
C VAL A 147 2.82 -2.43 14.83
N PHE A 148 2.22 -2.83 13.73
CA PHE A 148 1.66 -1.96 12.71
C PHE A 148 0.16 -2.21 12.61
N HIS A 149 -0.64 -1.17 12.43
CA HIS A 149 -2.07 -1.34 12.20
C HIS A 149 -2.37 -1.27 10.69
N ASN A 150 -3.11 -2.25 10.19
CA ASN A 150 -3.59 -2.38 8.82
C ASN A 150 -5.12 -2.18 8.79
N GLY A 151 -5.54 -0.99 9.19
CA GLY A 151 -6.91 -0.51 9.04
C GLY A 151 -6.93 0.67 8.08
N PRO A 152 -8.11 1.16 7.64
CA PRO A 152 -8.16 2.52 7.12
C PRO A 152 -7.48 3.38 8.17
N VAL A 153 -6.35 3.96 7.80
CA VAL A 153 -5.82 5.09 8.52
C VAL A 153 -6.90 6.15 8.31
N SER A 154 -7.93 6.15 9.16
CA SER A 154 -8.26 7.39 9.81
C SER A 154 -6.91 7.86 10.27
N VAL A 155 -6.37 8.87 9.60
CA VAL A 155 -5.31 9.63 10.20
C VAL A 155 -6.00 10.20 11.43
N ASP A 156 -5.95 9.46 12.53
CA ASP A 156 -5.87 10.06 13.84
C ASP A 156 -4.49 10.69 13.80
N HIS A 157 -4.47 11.81 13.10
CA HIS A 157 -3.50 12.82 13.27
C HIS A 157 -3.61 13.09 14.77
N SER A 158 -2.70 12.50 15.53
CA SER A 158 -1.89 13.35 16.38
C SER A 158 -1.13 14.37 15.52
N ASP A 159 -1.87 15.15 14.72
CA ASP A 159 -1.56 16.52 14.38
C ASP A 159 -1.73 17.28 15.69
N LEU A 160 -0.69 17.22 16.48
CA LEU A 160 -0.18 18.48 16.97
C LEU A 160 1.00 18.95 16.10
N THR A 161 1.09 18.49 14.84
CA THR A 161 1.50 19.36 13.75
C THR A 161 0.28 20.17 13.33
N PRO A 162 0.09 21.40 13.85
CA PRO A 162 -0.98 22.25 13.35
C PRO A 162 -0.83 22.37 11.84
N VAL A 163 -1.87 21.95 11.11
CA VAL A 163 -2.10 22.42 9.75
C VAL A 163 -2.11 23.94 9.86
N ASN A 164 -1.00 24.58 9.49
CA ASN A 164 -0.85 26.03 9.70
C ASN A 164 -1.51 26.82 8.57
N ASP A 165 -1.69 26.18 7.41
CA ASP A 165 -2.11 26.83 6.18
C ASP A 165 -3.20 26.05 5.44
N TYR A 166 -4.02 26.80 4.73
CA TYR A 166 -4.94 26.26 3.74
C TYR A 166 -4.16 25.76 2.52
N MET A 167 -4.47 24.55 2.03
CA MET A 167 -3.88 24.04 0.78
C MET A 167 -4.91 23.29 -0.07
N LEU A 168 -4.77 23.44 -1.38
CA LEU A 168 -5.46 22.64 -2.39
C LEU A 168 -4.40 21.85 -3.16
N LEU A 169 -4.45 20.52 -3.11
CA LEU A 169 -3.46 19.62 -3.71
C LEU A 169 -3.84 19.24 -5.15
N ALA A 170 -2.86 18.69 -5.88
CA ALA A 170 -3.11 18.14 -7.21
C ALA A 170 -4.08 16.96 -7.12
N ASN A 171 -4.93 16.81 -8.13
CA ASN A 171 -5.83 15.67 -8.22
C ASN A 171 -5.06 14.46 -8.76
N TYR A 172 -5.38 13.26 -8.29
CA TYR A 172 -4.78 12.01 -8.77
C TYR A 172 -5.86 10.94 -9.03
N PRO A 173 -5.80 10.23 -10.17
CA PRO A 173 -4.90 10.43 -11.31
C PRO A 173 -5.14 11.76 -12.05
N ASN A 174 -4.15 12.25 -12.82
CA ASN A 174 -4.28 13.37 -13.76
C ASN A 174 -3.25 13.23 -14.90
N PRO A 175 -3.65 13.00 -16.17
CA PRO A 175 -5.02 12.95 -16.66
C PRO A 175 -5.85 11.82 -16.05
N PHE A 176 -7.18 11.98 -16.00
CA PHE A 176 -8.10 11.03 -15.35
C PHE A 176 -9.20 10.52 -16.30
N ASN A 177 -9.73 9.32 -16.03
CA ASN A 177 -10.84 8.71 -16.76
C ASN A 177 -11.63 7.68 -15.91
N PRO A 178 -12.94 7.89 -15.63
CA PRO A 178 -13.61 9.18 -15.47
C PRO A 178 -13.47 9.71 -14.03
N GLU A 179 -12.71 9.04 -13.16
CA GLU A 179 -12.61 9.36 -11.72
C GLU A 179 -11.23 9.89 -11.33
N THR A 180 -11.23 10.83 -10.37
CA THR A 180 -10.02 11.38 -9.73
C THR A 180 -10.33 11.74 -8.28
N VAL A 181 -9.30 11.83 -7.45
CA VAL A 181 -9.40 12.32 -6.06
C VAL A 181 -8.82 13.72 -5.99
N ILE A 182 -9.54 14.65 -5.36
CA ILE A 182 -9.11 16.01 -5.04
C ILE A 182 -8.89 16.10 -3.54
N SER A 183 -7.66 16.37 -3.12
CA SER A 183 -7.30 16.52 -1.71
C SER A 183 -7.05 17.99 -1.36
N TYR A 184 -7.46 18.39 -0.15
CA TYR A 184 -7.26 19.74 0.39
C TYR A 184 -7.10 19.68 1.91
N GLN A 185 -6.63 20.77 2.52
CA GLN A 185 -6.52 20.87 3.97
C GLN A 185 -6.97 22.26 4.44
N ILE A 186 -7.50 22.32 5.67
CA ILE A 186 -7.86 23.57 6.34
C ILE A 186 -7.25 23.64 7.75
N PRO A 187 -6.64 24.77 8.15
CA PRO A 187 -5.99 24.93 9.44
C PRO A 187 -6.99 25.11 10.61
N VAL A 188 -8.20 25.58 10.30
CA VAL A 188 -9.25 25.86 11.26
C VAL A 188 -10.58 25.42 10.68
N ALA A 189 -11.46 24.86 11.52
CA ALA A 189 -12.80 24.49 11.13
C ALA A 189 -13.55 25.71 10.54
N GLY A 190 -14.28 25.49 9.45
CA GLY A 190 -14.93 26.58 8.73
C GLY A 190 -15.68 26.12 7.50
N HIS A 191 -16.39 27.06 6.88
CA HIS A 191 -17.12 26.79 5.65
C HIS A 191 -16.17 26.67 4.45
N VAL A 192 -16.27 25.56 3.73
CA VAL A 192 -15.48 25.24 2.54
C VAL A 192 -16.41 25.01 1.35
N GLU A 193 -16.11 25.65 0.22
CA GLU A 193 -16.70 25.36 -1.09
C GLU A 193 -15.61 24.83 -2.03
N VAL A 194 -15.80 23.62 -2.57
CA VAL A 194 -14.97 23.07 -3.66
C VAL A 194 -15.87 22.89 -4.88
N SER A 195 -15.53 23.58 -5.98
CA SER A 195 -16.31 23.59 -7.21
C SER A 195 -15.44 23.33 -8.44
N VAL A 196 -16.02 22.70 -9.45
CA VAL A 196 -15.37 22.40 -10.74
C VAL A 196 -15.91 23.32 -11.82
N TYR A 197 -15.03 23.84 -12.66
CA TYR A 197 -15.29 24.76 -13.75
C TYR A 197 -14.69 24.25 -15.07
N ASN A 198 -15.33 24.55 -16.19
CA ASN A 198 -14.76 24.31 -17.53
C ASN A 198 -13.83 25.47 -17.96
N ILE A 199 -13.22 25.37 -19.15
CA ILE A 199 -12.27 26.36 -19.67
C ILE A 199 -12.88 27.75 -19.93
N VAL A 200 -14.21 27.85 -20.11
CA VAL A 200 -14.94 29.12 -20.25
C VAL A 200 -15.41 29.69 -18.92
N GLY A 201 -15.08 29.05 -17.79
CA GLY A 201 -15.37 29.54 -16.44
C GLY A 201 -16.80 29.22 -15.95
N GLU A 202 -17.52 28.35 -16.63
CA GLU A 202 -18.83 27.86 -16.18
C GLU A 202 -18.64 26.79 -15.11
N LYS A 203 -19.38 26.90 -14.00
CA LYS A 203 -19.37 25.91 -12.91
C LYS A 203 -20.13 24.66 -13.36
N VAL A 204 -19.43 23.54 -13.49
CA VAL A 204 -20.00 22.26 -13.93
C VAL A 204 -20.33 21.32 -12.77
N ALA A 205 -19.71 21.50 -11.60
CA ALA A 205 -20.03 20.75 -10.39
C ALA A 205 -19.71 21.54 -9.13
N THR A 206 -20.45 21.27 -8.05
CA THR A 206 -20.08 21.66 -6.67
C THR A 206 -19.87 20.36 -5.90
N LEU A 207 -18.64 20.15 -5.41
CA LEU A 207 -18.26 18.90 -4.76
C LEU A 207 -18.41 18.97 -3.24
N VAL A 208 -18.09 20.13 -2.67
CA VAL A 208 -18.26 20.43 -1.25
C VAL A 208 -18.83 21.84 -1.11
N ASN A 209 -19.75 22.03 -0.18
CA ASN A 209 -20.31 23.33 0.18
C ASN A 209 -20.88 23.28 1.62
N THR A 210 -20.00 23.07 2.60
CA THR A 210 -20.41 22.85 4.00
C THR A 210 -19.31 23.25 4.99
N ILE A 211 -19.63 23.24 6.29
CA ILE A 211 -18.65 23.39 7.36
C ILE A 211 -17.84 22.10 7.47
N GLN A 212 -16.52 22.22 7.42
CA GLN A 212 -15.55 21.15 7.60
C GLN A 212 -14.73 21.39 8.88
N THR A 213 -14.25 20.31 9.50
CA THR A 213 -13.31 20.37 10.63
C THR A 213 -11.90 20.70 10.17
N ALA A 214 -11.06 21.24 11.06
CA ALA A 214 -9.63 21.40 10.79
C ALA A 214 -9.00 20.05 10.40
N GLY A 215 -8.04 20.06 9.48
CA GLY A 215 -7.34 18.87 9.00
C GLY A 215 -7.37 18.67 7.48
N HIS A 216 -6.95 17.49 7.06
CA HIS A 216 -6.93 17.04 5.67
C HIS A 216 -8.26 16.44 5.24
N HIS A 217 -8.63 16.64 3.98
CA HIS A 217 -9.90 16.21 3.38
C HIS A 217 -9.68 15.71 1.96
N GLU A 218 -10.43 14.68 1.57
CA GLU A 218 -10.41 14.12 0.22
C GLU A 218 -11.81 14.05 -0.38
N ILE A 219 -11.90 14.31 -1.68
CA ILE A 219 -13.15 14.26 -2.43
C ILE A 219 -12.95 13.42 -3.69
N ARG A 220 -13.76 12.38 -3.86
CA ARG A 220 -13.86 11.66 -5.14
C ARG A 220 -14.70 12.48 -6.12
N PHE A 221 -14.17 12.70 -7.32
CA PHE A 221 -14.86 13.36 -8.41
C PHE A 221 -14.98 12.42 -9.62
N THR A 222 -16.21 12.18 -10.07
CA THR A 222 -16.54 11.33 -11.21
C THR A 222 -17.15 12.19 -12.33
N ALA A 223 -16.52 12.20 -13.49
CA ALA A 223 -16.86 13.09 -14.62
C ALA A 223 -17.57 12.36 -15.77
N GLN A 224 -18.52 11.47 -15.44
CA GLN A 224 -19.22 10.64 -16.44
C GLN A 224 -19.99 11.48 -17.48
N ASP A 225 -20.56 12.61 -17.09
CA ASP A 225 -21.35 13.47 -17.99
C ASP A 225 -20.55 14.62 -18.63
N LEU A 226 -19.23 14.67 -18.44
CA LEU A 226 -18.37 15.74 -18.95
C LEU A 226 -17.55 15.28 -20.17
N SER A 227 -17.30 16.17 -21.12
CA SER A 227 -16.48 15.87 -22.31
C SER A 227 -14.99 15.85 -21.97
N SER A 228 -14.17 15.10 -22.73
CA SER A 228 -12.70 15.18 -22.63
C SER A 228 -12.23 16.63 -22.76
N GLY A 229 -11.30 17.06 -21.91
CA GLY A 229 -10.84 18.43 -21.91
C GLY A 229 -10.17 18.88 -20.61
N ILE A 230 -9.89 20.18 -20.55
CA ILE A 230 -9.29 20.83 -19.39
C ILE A 230 -10.39 21.39 -18.50
N TYR A 231 -10.30 21.08 -17.22
CA TYR A 231 -11.15 21.59 -16.16
C TYR A 231 -10.32 22.24 -15.06
N PHE A 232 -10.96 23.09 -14.27
CA PHE A 232 -10.37 23.71 -13.11
C PHE A 232 -11.21 23.40 -11.88
N TYR A 233 -10.58 23.05 -10.77
CA TYR A 233 -11.26 22.98 -9.48
C TYR A 233 -10.77 24.12 -8.60
N VAL A 234 -11.71 24.74 -7.91
CA VAL A 234 -11.51 25.90 -7.06
C VAL A 234 -11.97 25.56 -5.67
N MET A 235 -11.11 25.80 -4.69
CA MET A 235 -11.45 25.76 -3.27
C MET A 235 -11.57 27.19 -2.76
N ARG A 236 -12.64 27.47 -2.01
CA ARG A 236 -12.83 28.72 -1.25
C ARG A 236 -13.12 28.38 0.21
N SER A 237 -12.44 29.07 1.12
CA SER A 237 -12.70 28.98 2.56
C SER A 237 -12.21 30.24 3.26
N GLN A 238 -13.07 30.91 4.01
CA GLN A 238 -12.74 32.18 4.67
C GLN A 238 -12.04 33.17 3.70
N ASN A 239 -10.76 33.51 3.97
CA ASN A 239 -9.93 34.40 3.13
C ASN A 239 -9.01 33.65 2.15
N PHE A 240 -9.14 32.32 2.05
CA PHE A 240 -8.35 31.49 1.14
C PHE A 240 -9.14 31.13 -0.13
N SER A 241 -8.48 31.25 -1.27
CA SER A 241 -8.97 30.74 -2.55
C SER A 241 -7.80 30.15 -3.34
N ALA A 242 -7.93 28.90 -3.77
CA ALA A 242 -6.95 28.24 -4.62
C ALA A 242 -7.64 27.61 -5.82
N ILE A 243 -6.93 27.58 -6.95
CA ILE A 243 -7.39 26.98 -8.20
C ILE A 243 -6.32 26.02 -8.72
N ARG A 244 -6.76 24.89 -9.25
CA ARG A 244 -5.88 23.92 -9.92
C ARG A 244 -6.53 23.37 -11.17
N LYS A 245 -5.69 22.90 -12.08
CA LYS A 245 -6.07 22.37 -13.40
C LYS A 245 -6.08 20.84 -13.37
N MET A 246 -7.07 20.24 -14.01
CA MET A 246 -7.14 18.80 -14.27
C MET A 246 -7.52 18.51 -15.72
N THR A 247 -7.09 17.37 -16.23
CA THR A 247 -7.32 16.94 -17.61
C THR A 247 -8.14 15.65 -17.61
N LEU A 248 -9.36 15.72 -18.15
CA LEU A 248 -10.22 14.56 -18.39
C LEU A 248 -9.92 13.98 -19.77
N ILE A 249 -9.67 12.67 -19.83
CA ILE A 249 -9.54 11.92 -21.09
C ILE A 249 -10.61 10.84 -21.09
N LYS A 250 -11.45 10.81 -22.12
CA LYS A 250 -12.34 9.70 -22.47
C LYS A 250 -11.87 9.06 -23.76
#